data_AF-F4L0R7-F1
#
_entry.id   AF-F4L0R7-F1
#
_cell.length_a   1.000
_cell.length_b   1.000
_cell.length_c   1.000
_cell.angle_alpha   90.00
_cell.angle_beta   90.00
_cell.angle_gamma   90.00
#
_symmetry.space_group_name_H-M   'P 1'
#
loop_
_entity.id
_entity.type
_entity.pdbx_description
1 polymer ?
#
loop_
_entity_poly.entity_id
_entity_poly.type
_entity_poly.pdbx_seq_one_letter_code
_entity_poly.pdbx_strand_id
1 'polypeptide(L)'
;MIYRVLLSGMAILNLVFGLTVPAFAQAVSLSGKLTCVLINKEEIQLFPAQDNPMGFYYLPNNLRLSTTETLQPEFLFMSWKSEASTETDNGVMHWLLTWGLSKEQEKEVQNCLIAKVDSNAIVMGALTVEAPEKFLLSGKNKDFIALLQGSLSSGAGIPTQPGGKSASSFRFLGKDARQVEQSLSDLDKWDSIFIEMPFYWTDGHPAHTLRLAAKTIMQNGTKCSECVIIPK
;
A
#
# COMPACT_ATOMS: atom_id res chain seq x y z
N MET A 1 3.97 -23.77 14.79
CA MET A 1 2.98 -22.80 15.31
C MET A 1 1.93 -22.62 14.22
N ILE A 2 0.65 -22.87 14.53
CA ILE A 2 -0.46 -22.86 13.57
C ILE A 2 -1.21 -21.54 13.74
N TYR A 3 -1.41 -20.79 12.66
CA TYR A 3 -2.23 -19.58 12.67
C TYR A 3 -3.56 -19.89 11.98
N ARG A 4 -4.67 -19.60 12.66
CA ARG A 4 -6.04 -19.76 12.15
C ARG A 4 -6.70 -18.39 12.04
N VAL A 5 -7.26 -18.08 10.88
CA VAL A 5 -7.99 -16.82 10.63
C VAL A 5 -9.49 -17.02 10.89
N LEU A 6 -10.10 -16.27 11.80
CA LEU A 6 -11.53 -16.34 12.10
C LEU A 6 -12.21 -15.01 11.79
N LEU A 7 -13.25 -15.03 10.95
CA LEU A 7 -14.14 -13.89 10.72
C LEU A 7 -15.12 -13.76 11.91
N SER A 8 -14.94 -12.75 12.75
CA SER A 8 -15.87 -12.38 13.82
C SER A 8 -17.04 -11.59 13.24
N GLY A 9 -18.15 -12.27 12.91
CA GLY A 9 -19.42 -11.64 12.54
C GLY A 9 -20.32 -11.39 13.74
N MET A 10 -20.73 -10.13 13.93
CA MET A 10 -21.76 -9.70 14.89
C MET A 10 -23.08 -10.44 14.64
N ALA A 11 -23.56 -11.19 15.64
CA ALA A 11 -24.82 -11.91 15.56
C ALA A 11 -26.01 -10.94 15.72
N ILE A 12 -26.65 -10.56 14.61
CA ILE A 12 -28.02 -10.03 14.62
C ILE A 12 -28.96 -11.20 14.36
N LEU A 13 -29.78 -11.49 15.37
CA LEU A 13 -30.81 -12.52 15.38
C LEU A 13 -31.89 -12.19 14.34
N ASN A 14 -31.81 -12.80 13.15
CA ASN A 14 -32.93 -12.91 12.22
C ASN A 14 -33.20 -14.39 11.94
N LEU A 15 -34.41 -14.81 12.27
CA LEU A 15 -34.92 -16.15 12.17
C LEU A 15 -35.28 -16.44 10.70
N VAL A 16 -34.30 -16.75 9.86
CA VAL A 16 -34.48 -17.27 8.49
C VAL A 16 -33.39 -18.31 8.24
N PHE A 17 -33.80 -19.50 7.80
CA PHE A 17 -32.97 -20.66 7.39
C PHE A 17 -31.46 -20.39 7.30
N GLY A 18 -30.73 -20.78 8.35
CA GLY A 18 -29.29 -20.62 8.47
C GLY A 18 -28.53 -21.54 7.53
N LEU A 19 -28.33 -21.11 6.29
CA LEU A 19 -27.13 -21.48 5.55
C LEU A 19 -25.96 -20.81 6.26
N THR A 20 -25.29 -21.55 7.14
CA THR A 20 -23.97 -21.14 7.65
C THR A 20 -23.05 -21.06 6.44
N VAL A 21 -22.81 -19.85 5.93
CA VAL A 21 -21.74 -19.64 4.96
C VAL A 21 -20.45 -20.04 5.69
N PRO A 22 -19.71 -21.07 5.25
CA PRO A 22 -18.44 -21.38 5.87
C PRO A 22 -17.57 -20.14 5.73
N ALA A 23 -17.18 -19.55 6.86
CA ALA A 23 -16.09 -18.60 6.86
C ALA A 23 -14.86 -19.37 6.38
N PHE A 24 -14.43 -19.11 5.14
CA PHE A 24 -13.19 -19.68 4.61
C PHE A 24 -12.03 -19.03 5.35
N ALA A 25 -11.67 -19.65 6.47
CA ALA A 25 -10.47 -19.35 7.23
C ALA A 25 -9.27 -19.78 6.39
N GLN A 26 -8.51 -18.83 5.86
CA GLN A 26 -7.19 -19.16 5.32
C GLN A 26 -6.32 -19.66 6.47
N ALA A 27 -5.79 -20.88 6.34
CA ALA A 27 -4.88 -21.47 7.31
C ALA A 27 -3.59 -21.83 6.60
N VAL A 28 -2.45 -21.38 7.13
CA VAL A 28 -1.14 -21.58 6.50
C VAL A 28 -0.13 -22.23 7.43
N SER A 29 0.89 -22.85 6.83
CA SER A 29 2.04 -23.41 7.53
C SER A 29 3.24 -22.46 7.50
N LEU A 30 3.76 -22.06 8.66
CA LEU A 30 4.96 -21.22 8.74
C LEU A 30 6.27 -22.00 8.56
N SER A 31 6.27 -23.31 8.84
CA SER A 31 7.48 -24.15 8.77
C SER A 31 7.81 -24.63 7.35
N GLY A 32 6.88 -24.51 6.41
CA GLY A 32 7.06 -24.88 5.01
C GLY A 32 7.17 -23.68 4.07
N LYS A 33 7.52 -22.50 4.57
CA LYS A 33 7.59 -21.29 3.74
C LYS A 33 8.67 -21.40 2.66
N LEU A 34 8.36 -20.88 1.48
CA LEU A 34 9.28 -20.81 0.34
C LEU A 34 9.51 -19.35 -0.01
N THR A 35 10.70 -19.02 -0.54
CA THR A 35 10.99 -17.69 -1.05
C THR A 35 11.17 -17.76 -2.57
N CYS A 36 10.47 -16.89 -3.29
CA CYS A 36 10.67 -16.65 -4.72
C CYS A 36 11.33 -15.29 -4.92
N VAL A 37 12.46 -15.27 -5.61
CA VAL A 37 13.15 -14.03 -5.96
C VAL A 37 12.74 -13.67 -7.39
N LEU A 38 12.11 -12.52 -7.54
CA LEU A 38 11.65 -12.01 -8.83
C LEU A 38 12.80 -11.42 -9.64
N ILE A 39 12.56 -11.13 -10.92
CA ILE A 39 13.58 -10.54 -11.81
C ILE A 39 14.05 -9.17 -11.28
N ASN A 40 13.16 -8.40 -10.67
CA ASN A 40 13.46 -7.11 -10.03
C ASN A 40 14.17 -7.26 -8.67
N LYS A 41 14.55 -8.49 -8.27
CA LYS A 41 15.19 -8.85 -7.00
C LYS A 41 14.29 -8.71 -5.76
N GLU A 42 12.99 -8.48 -5.94
CA GLU A 42 12.05 -8.57 -4.83
C GLU A 42 11.90 -10.01 -4.36
N GLU A 43 11.86 -10.21 -3.05
CA GLU A 43 11.65 -11.52 -2.43
C GLU A 43 10.18 -11.67 -2.02
N ILE A 44 9.52 -12.68 -2.56
CA ILE A 44 8.13 -13.04 -2.23
C ILE A 44 8.15 -14.30 -1.37
N GLN A 45 7.65 -14.18 -0.15
CA GLN A 45 7.46 -15.33 0.75
C GLN A 45 6.11 -15.98 0.48
N LEU A 46 6.14 -17.28 0.23
CA LEU A 46 5.00 -18.13 -0.01
C LEU A 46 4.78 -19.08 1.17
N PHE A 47 3.53 -19.22 1.58
CA PHE A 47 3.12 -20.03 2.71
C PHE A 47 2.17 -21.13 2.23
N PRO A 48 2.48 -22.41 2.46
CA PRO A 48 1.59 -23.51 2.09
C PRO A 48 0.24 -23.38 2.80
N ALA A 49 -0.83 -23.56 2.03
CA ALA A 49 -2.18 -23.69 2.55
C ALA A 49 -2.33 -25.04 3.29
N GLN A 50 -3.05 -25.04 4.40
CA GLN A 50 -3.30 -26.26 5.20
C GLN A 50 -4.40 -27.13 4.60
N ASP A 51 -5.34 -26.52 3.88
CA ASP A 51 -6.49 -27.15 3.24
C ASP A 51 -6.23 -27.54 1.77
N ASN A 52 -5.13 -27.05 1.19
CA ASN A 52 -4.68 -27.40 -0.16
C ASN A 52 -3.17 -27.68 -0.18
N PRO A 53 -2.73 -28.95 -0.26
CA PRO A 53 -1.31 -29.31 -0.29
C PRO A 53 -0.51 -28.69 -1.45
N MET A 54 -1.19 -28.30 -2.52
CA MET A 54 -0.61 -27.64 -3.69
C MET A 54 -0.82 -26.12 -3.70
N GLY A 55 -1.54 -25.59 -2.71
CA GLY A 55 -1.90 -24.18 -2.61
C GLY A 55 -0.91 -23.37 -1.78
N PHE A 56 -0.56 -22.17 -2.25
CA PHE A 56 0.35 -21.28 -1.56
C PHE A 56 -0.17 -19.83 -1.58
N TYR A 57 -0.12 -19.16 -0.43
CA TYR A 57 -0.47 -17.75 -0.31
C TYR A 57 0.77 -16.87 -0.10
N TYR A 58 0.70 -15.59 -0.42
CA TYR A 58 1.76 -14.61 -0.15
C TYR A 58 1.30 -13.52 0.82
N LEU A 59 2.24 -12.92 1.57
CA LEU A 59 1.96 -11.74 2.38
C LEU A 59 1.92 -10.47 1.51
N PRO A 60 1.22 -9.39 1.94
CA PRO A 60 1.21 -8.12 1.22
C PRO A 60 2.60 -7.71 0.72
N ASN A 61 2.68 -7.23 -0.52
CA ASN A 61 3.93 -6.91 -1.22
C ASN A 61 3.73 -5.77 -2.23
N ASN A 62 4.82 -5.23 -2.78
CA ASN A 62 4.82 -4.27 -3.89
C ASN A 62 3.90 -3.03 -3.68
N LEU A 63 4.11 -2.31 -2.58
CA LEU A 63 3.48 -1.00 -2.36
C LEU A 63 4.05 0.03 -3.34
N ARG A 64 3.17 0.76 -4.04
CA ARG A 64 3.55 1.70 -5.09
C ARG A 64 2.52 2.82 -5.24
N LEU A 65 2.92 3.88 -5.94
CA LEU A 65 1.98 4.87 -6.47
C LEU A 65 1.05 4.17 -7.48
N SER A 66 -0.25 4.35 -7.29
CA SER A 66 -1.26 3.81 -8.20
C SER A 66 -1.25 4.57 -9.53
N THR A 67 -1.77 3.92 -10.58
CA THR A 67 -1.91 4.51 -11.91
C THR A 67 -3.32 4.33 -12.43
N THR A 68 -3.72 5.20 -13.35
CA THR A 68 -4.94 5.04 -14.15
C THR A 68 -4.80 3.87 -15.14
N GLU A 69 -5.88 3.54 -15.83
CA GLU A 69 -5.88 2.58 -16.95
C GLU A 69 -4.94 3.02 -18.09
N THR A 70 -4.75 4.33 -18.26
CA THR A 70 -3.82 4.94 -19.24
C THR A 70 -2.40 5.11 -18.70
N LEU A 71 -2.07 4.43 -17.60
CA LEU A 71 -0.75 4.44 -16.94
C LEU A 71 -0.29 5.81 -16.44
N GLN A 72 -1.21 6.75 -16.23
CA GLN A 72 -0.88 8.03 -15.59
C GLN A 72 -0.82 7.85 -14.08
N PRO A 73 0.17 8.44 -13.38
CA PRO A 73 0.27 8.36 -11.94
C PRO A 73 -0.93 9.03 -11.28
N GLU A 74 -1.55 8.36 -10.31
CA GLU A 74 -2.63 8.95 -9.49
C GLU A 74 -2.02 9.81 -8.39
N PHE A 75 -1.48 10.93 -8.82
CA PHE A 75 -0.86 11.98 -8.02
C PHE A 75 -1.35 13.34 -8.51
N LEU A 76 -1.57 14.27 -7.57
CA LEU A 76 -1.85 15.66 -7.89
C LEU A 76 -1.15 16.53 -6.86
N PHE A 77 -0.43 17.55 -7.31
CA PHE A 77 -0.12 18.72 -6.51
C PHE A 77 -0.64 19.95 -7.23
N MET A 78 -1.44 20.76 -6.54
CA MET A 78 -1.89 22.04 -7.04
C MET A 78 -1.66 23.11 -5.97
N SER A 79 -0.93 24.15 -6.32
CA SER A 79 -0.73 25.32 -5.45
C SER A 79 -1.42 26.55 -6.03
N TRP A 80 -1.61 27.59 -5.23
CA TRP A 80 -2.08 28.89 -5.71
C TRP A 80 -1.71 30.01 -4.74
N LYS A 81 -1.79 31.23 -5.25
CA LYS A 81 -1.52 32.46 -4.53
C LYS A 81 -2.83 33.12 -4.13
N SER A 82 -2.85 33.83 -3.00
CA SER A 82 -3.91 34.77 -2.70
C SER A 82 -3.68 36.08 -3.44
N GLU A 83 -4.73 36.87 -3.64
CA GLU A 83 -4.65 38.16 -4.36
C GLU A 83 -3.63 39.13 -3.73
N ALA A 84 -3.37 39.00 -2.43
CA ALA A 84 -2.47 39.85 -1.66
C ALA A 84 -1.00 39.38 -1.65
N SER A 85 -0.67 38.22 -2.24
CA SER A 85 0.66 37.60 -2.16
C SER A 85 1.23 37.31 -3.56
N THR A 86 2.52 37.61 -3.74
CA THR A 86 3.29 37.19 -4.92
C THR A 86 3.84 35.76 -4.78
N GLU A 87 3.79 35.21 -3.56
CA GLU A 87 4.24 33.86 -3.23
C GLU A 87 3.06 32.90 -3.04
N THR A 88 3.32 31.61 -3.20
CA THR A 88 2.34 30.55 -2.94
C THR A 88 1.79 30.66 -1.52
N ASP A 89 0.48 30.58 -1.39
CA ASP A 89 -0.21 30.77 -0.10
C ASP A 89 -1.08 29.56 0.27
N ASN A 90 -1.42 28.74 -0.71
CA ASN A 90 -2.22 27.55 -0.50
C ASN A 90 -1.75 26.42 -1.42
N GLY A 91 -1.97 25.19 -0.98
CA GLY A 91 -1.76 24.03 -1.84
C GLY A 91 -2.56 22.83 -1.39
N VAL A 92 -2.84 21.96 -2.35
CA VAL A 92 -3.43 20.65 -2.12
C VAL A 92 -2.56 19.60 -2.78
N MET A 93 -2.38 18.47 -2.10
CA MET A 93 -1.73 17.29 -2.68
C MET A 93 -2.61 16.07 -2.48
N HIS A 94 -2.70 15.25 -3.52
CA HIS A 94 -3.34 13.94 -3.47
C HIS A 94 -2.37 12.89 -3.97
N TRP A 95 -2.37 11.74 -3.32
CA TRP A 95 -1.80 10.52 -3.90
C TRP A 95 -2.70 9.33 -3.60
N LEU A 96 -2.73 8.38 -4.51
CA LEU A 96 -3.35 7.08 -4.33
C LEU A 96 -2.27 6.01 -4.33
N LEU A 97 -2.12 5.26 -3.25
CA LEU A 97 -1.18 4.15 -3.16
C LEU A 97 -1.91 2.82 -3.33
N THR A 98 -1.27 1.84 -3.94
CA THR A 98 -1.80 0.48 -4.06
C THR A 98 -0.70 -0.54 -3.79
N TRP A 99 -1.08 -1.75 -3.41
CA TRP A 99 -0.16 -2.85 -3.18
C TRP A 99 -0.68 -4.14 -3.82
N GLY A 100 0.18 -5.14 -3.94
CA GLY A 100 -0.10 -6.44 -4.53
C GLY A 100 0.77 -6.67 -5.76
N LEU A 101 0.99 -7.95 -6.09
CA LEU A 101 1.72 -8.35 -7.28
C LEU A 101 1.06 -7.76 -8.55
N SER A 102 1.85 -7.34 -9.53
CA SER A 102 1.33 -7.15 -10.89
C SER A 102 1.05 -8.51 -11.54
N LYS A 103 0.30 -8.54 -12.65
CA LYS A 103 0.04 -9.79 -13.39
C LYS A 103 1.32 -10.48 -13.84
N GLU A 104 2.33 -9.70 -14.21
CA GLU A 104 3.65 -10.19 -14.60
C GLU A 104 4.36 -10.81 -13.39
N GLN A 105 4.31 -10.15 -12.24
CA GLN A 105 4.89 -10.68 -11.01
C GLN A 105 4.14 -11.93 -10.52
N GLU A 106 2.81 -11.99 -10.61
CA GLU A 106 2.03 -13.19 -10.31
C GLU A 106 2.48 -14.38 -11.17
N LYS A 107 2.72 -14.15 -12.46
CA LYS A 107 3.26 -15.17 -13.36
C LYS A 107 4.68 -15.58 -12.99
N GLU A 108 5.55 -14.65 -12.62
CA GLU A 108 6.90 -14.94 -12.15
C GLU A 108 6.89 -15.78 -10.86
N VAL A 109 6.07 -15.39 -9.87
CA VAL A 109 5.90 -16.14 -8.62
C VAL A 109 5.37 -17.54 -8.91
N GLN A 110 4.37 -17.67 -9.78
CA GLN A 110 3.77 -18.95 -10.15
C GLN A 110 4.79 -19.89 -10.81
N ASN A 111 5.61 -19.38 -11.74
CA ASN A 111 6.66 -20.16 -12.38
C ASN A 111 7.74 -20.60 -11.38
N CYS A 112 8.14 -19.70 -10.49
CA CYS A 112 9.08 -20.02 -9.42
C CYS A 112 8.52 -21.10 -8.48
N LEU A 113 7.24 -21.02 -8.12
CA LEU A 113 6.57 -22.00 -7.27
C LEU A 113 6.56 -23.39 -7.92
N ILE A 114 6.18 -23.47 -9.20
CA ILE A 114 6.19 -24.73 -9.96
C ILE A 114 7.58 -25.35 -9.99
N ALA A 115 8.62 -24.55 -10.23
CA ALA A 115 10.00 -25.05 -10.28
C ALA A 115 10.50 -25.56 -8.92
N LYS A 116 9.94 -25.09 -7.81
CA LYS A 116 10.35 -25.46 -6.44
C LYS A 116 9.54 -26.59 -5.84
N VAL A 117 8.31 -26.79 -6.29
CA VAL A 117 7.36 -27.74 -5.70
C VAL A 117 6.98 -28.80 -6.72
N ASP A 118 6.07 -28.46 -7.64
CA ASP A 118 5.60 -29.31 -8.73
C ASP A 118 4.71 -28.48 -9.68
N SER A 119 4.49 -28.98 -10.91
CA SER A 119 3.60 -28.39 -11.91
C SER A 119 2.16 -28.13 -11.47
N ASN A 120 1.65 -28.86 -10.47
CA ASN A 120 0.30 -28.66 -9.93
C ASN A 120 0.24 -27.60 -8.83
N ALA A 121 1.37 -27.01 -8.42
CA ALA A 121 1.39 -26.01 -7.36
C ALA A 121 0.79 -24.68 -7.84
N ILE A 122 -0.02 -24.02 -7.01
CA ILE A 122 -0.82 -22.85 -7.38
C ILE A 122 -0.63 -21.74 -6.35
N VAL A 123 -0.38 -20.52 -6.85
CA VAL A 123 -0.47 -19.30 -6.06
C VAL A 123 -1.95 -18.96 -5.87
N MET A 124 -2.44 -19.07 -4.64
CA MET A 124 -3.84 -18.86 -4.27
C MET A 124 -4.18 -17.38 -4.04
N GLY A 125 -3.19 -16.49 -4.08
CA GLY A 125 -3.34 -15.05 -3.88
C GLY A 125 -2.72 -14.55 -2.58
N ALA A 126 -3.08 -13.32 -2.20
CA ALA A 126 -2.63 -12.71 -0.97
C ALA A 126 -3.32 -13.34 0.26
N LEU A 127 -2.59 -13.39 1.37
CA LEU A 127 -3.14 -13.70 2.68
C LEU A 127 -4.10 -12.61 3.15
N THR A 128 -5.16 -13.05 3.80
CA THR A 128 -6.06 -12.20 4.58
C THR A 128 -5.29 -11.69 5.78
N VAL A 129 -5.21 -10.37 5.89
CA VAL A 129 -4.45 -9.66 6.90
C VAL A 129 -5.31 -8.56 7.52
N GLU A 130 -4.95 -8.17 8.73
CA GLU A 130 -5.46 -6.98 9.38
C GLU A 130 -4.47 -5.83 9.22
N ALA A 131 -4.99 -4.61 9.31
CA ALA A 131 -4.18 -3.39 9.28
C ALA A 131 -4.82 -2.35 10.20
N PRO A 132 -4.03 -1.42 10.78
CA PRO A 132 -4.59 -0.26 11.45
C PRO A 132 -5.31 0.62 10.45
N GLU A 133 -6.14 1.53 10.96
CA GLU A 133 -6.95 2.40 10.12
C GLU A 133 -6.09 3.24 9.16
N LYS A 134 -4.90 3.69 9.57
CA LYS A 134 -4.06 4.61 8.79
C LYS A 134 -2.62 4.14 8.68
N PHE A 135 -1.98 4.47 7.55
CA PHE A 135 -0.53 4.33 7.41
C PHE A 135 0.23 5.31 8.29
N LEU A 136 1.53 5.05 8.44
CA LEU A 136 2.45 5.91 9.18
C LEU A 136 3.40 6.63 8.21
N LEU A 137 3.77 7.86 8.58
CA LEU A 137 4.90 8.55 7.97
C LEU A 137 6.09 8.45 8.93
N SER A 138 7.22 7.96 8.42
CA SER A 138 8.45 7.79 9.19
C SER A 138 9.67 8.26 8.39
N GLY A 139 10.83 8.34 9.04
CA GLY A 139 12.03 8.86 8.39
C GLY A 139 12.89 9.78 9.24
N LYS A 140 13.91 10.36 8.59
CA LYS A 140 14.90 11.25 9.23
C LYS A 140 14.46 12.72 9.26
N ASN A 141 13.78 13.19 8.22
CA ASN A 141 13.32 14.57 8.12
C ASN A 141 12.05 14.80 8.98
N LYS A 142 12.24 14.88 10.31
CA LYS A 142 11.14 14.97 11.28
C LYS A 142 10.25 16.19 11.07
N ASP A 143 10.82 17.33 10.72
CA ASP A 143 10.07 18.56 10.51
C ASP A 143 9.16 18.45 9.29
N PHE A 144 9.67 17.90 8.18
CA PHE A 144 8.86 17.72 6.97
C PHE A 144 7.83 16.59 7.13
N ILE A 145 8.14 15.55 7.89
CA ILE A 145 7.17 14.53 8.30
C ILE A 145 6.04 15.16 9.12
N ALA A 146 6.37 15.99 10.11
CA ALA A 146 5.39 16.66 10.95
C ALA A 146 4.50 17.62 10.13
N LEU A 147 5.09 18.32 9.15
CA LEU A 147 4.34 19.12 8.18
C LEU A 147 3.34 18.25 7.42
N LEU A 148 3.79 17.17 6.77
CA LEU A 148 2.91 16.29 5.99
C LEU A 148 1.82 15.65 6.86
N GLN A 149 2.15 15.24 8.08
CA GLN A 149 1.18 14.68 9.03
C GLN A 149 0.14 15.72 9.46
N GLY A 150 0.57 16.94 9.80
CA GLY A 150 -0.31 18.04 10.20
C GLY A 150 -1.20 18.53 9.06
N SER A 151 -0.76 18.36 7.81
CA SER A 151 -1.51 18.73 6.61
C SER A 151 -2.46 17.65 6.10
N LEU A 152 -2.42 16.41 6.61
CA LEU A 152 -3.29 15.33 6.18
C LEU A 152 -4.76 15.64 6.53
N SER A 153 -5.56 15.98 5.52
CA SER A 153 -6.94 16.44 5.69
C SER A 153 -7.95 15.29 5.64
N SER A 154 -7.65 14.23 4.88
CA SER A 154 -8.47 13.01 4.79
C SER A 154 -7.67 11.83 4.23
N GLY A 155 -8.16 10.62 4.49
CA GLY A 155 -7.64 9.38 3.92
C GLY A 155 -6.54 8.72 4.77
N ALA A 156 -5.52 8.20 4.08
CA ALA A 156 -4.44 7.34 4.60
C ALA A 156 -4.86 5.91 4.99
N GLY A 157 -6.08 5.50 4.62
CA GLY A 157 -6.62 4.16 4.87
C GLY A 157 -5.73 3.04 4.34
N ILE A 158 -5.46 2.00 5.11
CA ILE A 158 -4.70 0.84 4.61
C ILE A 158 -5.66 -0.20 4.04
N PRO A 159 -5.66 -0.47 2.73
CA PRO A 159 -6.48 -1.54 2.16
C PRO A 159 -5.92 -2.91 2.56
N THR A 160 -6.79 -3.82 3.01
CA THR A 160 -6.42 -5.21 3.37
C THR A 160 -6.51 -6.20 2.21
N GLN A 161 -6.93 -5.75 1.03
CA GLN A 161 -6.99 -6.55 -0.20
C GLN A 161 -5.96 -6.07 -1.22
N PRO A 162 -5.29 -6.98 -1.96
CA PRO A 162 -4.39 -6.60 -3.03
C PRO A 162 -5.15 -5.84 -4.12
N GLY A 163 -4.50 -4.84 -4.71
CA GLY A 163 -5.11 -3.92 -5.69
C GLY A 163 -6.00 -2.84 -5.07
N GLY A 164 -6.29 -2.91 -3.77
CA GLY A 164 -6.99 -1.83 -3.06
C GLY A 164 -6.18 -0.53 -3.09
N LYS A 165 -6.89 0.61 -3.04
CA LYS A 165 -6.27 1.95 -3.09
C LYS A 165 -6.37 2.66 -1.75
N SER A 166 -5.26 3.21 -1.29
CA SER A 166 -5.15 4.15 -0.17
C SER A 166 -5.10 5.57 -0.72
N ALA A 167 -6.22 6.29 -0.65
CA ALA A 167 -6.27 7.70 -1.01
C ALA A 167 -5.80 8.58 0.15
N SER A 168 -4.96 9.57 -0.11
CA SER A 168 -4.56 10.59 0.86
C SER A 168 -4.73 11.98 0.27
N SER A 169 -5.25 12.91 1.06
CA SER A 169 -5.34 14.33 0.71
C SER A 169 -4.63 15.17 1.76
N PHE A 170 -3.83 16.11 1.29
CA PHE A 170 -3.09 17.05 2.12
C PHE A 170 -3.50 18.47 1.76
N ARG A 171 -3.73 19.30 2.77
CA ARG A 171 -3.97 20.73 2.62
C ARG A 171 -2.83 21.50 3.27
N PHE A 172 -2.19 22.36 2.49
CA PHE A 172 -1.08 23.20 2.90
C PHE A 172 -1.50 24.67 2.89
N LEU A 173 -1.02 25.43 3.87
CA LEU A 173 -1.32 26.86 4.02
C LEU A 173 -0.04 27.66 4.24
N GLY A 174 0.00 28.88 3.71
CA GLY A 174 1.08 29.85 3.84
C GLY A 174 2.46 29.24 3.58
N LYS A 175 3.34 29.30 4.59
CA LYS A 175 4.72 28.82 4.49
C LYS A 175 4.83 27.33 4.15
N ASP A 176 3.87 26.51 4.57
CA ASP A 176 3.93 25.06 4.34
C ASP A 176 3.67 24.76 2.86
N ALA A 177 2.75 25.50 2.23
CA ALA A 177 2.49 25.37 0.80
C ALA A 177 3.72 25.72 -0.04
N ARG A 178 4.42 26.81 0.31
CA ARG A 178 5.69 27.21 -0.33
C ARG A 178 6.77 26.15 -0.15
N GLN A 179 6.90 25.63 1.06
CA GLN A 179 7.91 24.63 1.40
C GLN A 179 7.69 23.33 0.60
N VAL A 180 6.44 22.88 0.47
CA VAL A 180 6.12 21.69 -0.32
C VAL A 180 6.37 21.94 -1.81
N GLU A 181 5.88 23.04 -2.37
CA GLU A 181 6.08 23.38 -3.79
C GLU A 181 7.58 23.39 -4.16
N GLN A 182 8.40 24.08 -3.38
CA GLN A 182 9.85 24.15 -3.59
C GLN A 182 10.54 22.79 -3.43
N SER A 183 9.95 21.87 -2.66
CA SER A 183 10.52 20.55 -2.43
C SER A 183 10.18 19.54 -3.52
N LEU A 184 9.18 19.77 -4.39
CA LEU A 184 8.72 18.77 -5.35
C LEU A 184 9.83 18.28 -6.29
N SER A 185 10.72 19.19 -6.69
CA SER A 185 11.88 18.87 -7.55
C SER A 185 13.13 18.46 -6.77
N ASP A 186 13.14 18.64 -5.44
CA ASP A 186 14.25 18.30 -4.56
C ASP A 186 14.04 16.88 -4.00
N LEU A 187 14.36 15.88 -4.82
CA LEU A 187 14.13 14.48 -4.50
C LEU A 187 14.85 13.98 -3.24
N ASP A 188 15.92 14.65 -2.81
CA ASP A 188 16.69 14.27 -1.62
C ASP A 188 15.92 14.58 -0.34
N LYS A 189 15.08 15.63 -0.33
CA LYS A 189 14.15 15.90 0.78
C LYS A 189 13.16 14.78 1.01
N TRP A 190 12.77 14.09 -0.05
CA TRP A 190 11.77 13.01 -0.02
C TRP A 190 12.39 11.62 0.16
N ASP A 191 13.69 11.46 -0.07
CA ASP A 191 14.41 10.17 0.04
C ASP A 191 14.36 9.60 1.46
N SER A 192 14.36 10.50 2.44
CA SER A 192 14.40 10.15 3.85
C SER A 192 13.04 10.00 4.51
N ILE A 193 11.95 10.04 3.74
CA ILE A 193 10.56 9.95 4.20
C ILE A 193 9.92 8.70 3.64
N PHE A 194 9.23 7.96 4.50
CA PHE A 194 8.67 6.67 4.19
C PHE A 194 7.20 6.61 4.59
N ILE A 195 6.40 6.01 3.72
CA ILE A 195 5.04 5.59 3.97
C ILE A 195 5.11 4.13 4.42
N GLU A 196 4.59 3.84 5.60
CA GLU A 196 4.61 2.51 6.20
C GLU A 196 3.19 2.00 6.42
N MET A 197 2.88 0.86 5.79
CA MET A 197 1.63 0.13 5.95
C MET A 197 1.90 -1.17 6.70
N PRO A 198 1.75 -1.20 8.03
CA PRO A 198 1.91 -2.42 8.80
C PRO A 198 0.68 -3.32 8.63
N PHE A 199 0.94 -4.60 8.38
CA PHE A 199 -0.05 -5.65 8.28
C PHE A 199 0.19 -6.68 9.37
N TYR A 200 -0.91 -7.19 9.90
CA TYR A 200 -0.97 -8.12 11.01
C TYR A 200 -1.66 -9.39 10.56
N TRP A 201 -1.27 -10.51 11.16
CA TRP A 201 -2.09 -11.71 11.15
C TRP A 201 -3.40 -11.40 11.86
N THR A 202 -4.47 -12.14 11.55
CA THR A 202 -5.78 -11.91 12.17
C THR A 202 -5.86 -12.30 13.65
N ASP A 203 -4.76 -12.79 14.23
CA ASP A 203 -4.63 -12.98 15.66
C ASP A 203 -3.85 -11.82 16.34
N GLY A 204 -3.60 -10.75 15.59
CA GLY A 204 -2.98 -9.51 16.04
C GLY A 204 -1.46 -9.49 16.02
N HIS A 205 -0.77 -10.59 15.69
CA HIS A 205 0.69 -10.57 15.60
C HIS A 205 1.18 -9.82 14.34
N PRO A 206 2.30 -9.09 14.38
CA PRO A 206 2.87 -8.48 13.19
C PRO A 206 3.18 -9.51 12.11
N ALA A 207 2.73 -9.27 10.87
CA ALA A 207 2.98 -10.13 9.73
C ALA A 207 4.03 -9.55 8.79
N HIS A 208 3.77 -8.35 8.28
CA HIS A 208 4.67 -7.67 7.35
C HIS A 208 4.44 -6.16 7.39
N THR A 209 5.42 -5.36 7.01
CA THR A 209 5.23 -3.92 6.85
C THR A 209 5.69 -3.52 5.47
N LEU A 210 4.76 -3.03 4.66
CA LEU A 210 5.12 -2.42 3.39
C LEU A 210 5.66 -1.03 3.62
N ARG A 211 6.74 -0.71 2.90
CA ARG A 211 7.43 0.56 3.03
C ARG A 211 7.71 1.13 1.66
N LEU A 212 7.29 2.37 1.44
CA LEU A 212 7.51 3.11 0.21
C LEU A 212 8.20 4.43 0.53
N ALA A 213 9.35 4.70 -0.10
CA ALA A 213 9.99 6.01 0.02
C ALA A 213 9.13 7.07 -0.71
N ALA A 214 8.83 8.19 -0.07
CA ALA A 214 8.03 9.27 -0.67
C ALA A 214 8.69 9.84 -1.93
N LYS A 215 10.01 9.74 -2.05
CA LYS A 215 10.75 10.05 -3.28
C LYS A 215 10.22 9.33 -4.50
N THR A 216 9.79 8.07 -4.39
CA THR A 216 9.26 7.33 -5.55
C THR A 216 7.92 7.90 -6.00
N ILE A 217 7.11 8.41 -5.06
CA ILE A 217 5.86 9.12 -5.38
C ILE A 217 6.20 10.40 -6.13
N MET A 218 7.13 11.21 -5.61
CA MET A 218 7.52 12.46 -6.27
C MET A 218 8.14 12.22 -7.65
N GLN A 219 9.04 11.26 -7.78
CA GLN A 219 9.69 10.90 -9.04
C GLN A 219 8.69 10.50 -10.14
N ASN A 220 7.59 9.83 -9.77
CA ASN A 220 6.58 9.41 -10.74
C ASN A 220 5.55 10.51 -10.97
N GLY A 221 5.06 11.14 -9.89
CA GLY A 221 4.05 12.18 -9.96
C GLY A 221 4.52 13.45 -10.67
N THR A 222 5.76 13.89 -10.45
CA THR A 222 6.28 15.14 -11.04
C THR A 222 6.68 15.03 -12.52
N LYS A 223 6.87 13.82 -13.05
CA LYS A 223 7.09 13.60 -14.49
C LYS A 223 5.82 13.80 -15.32
N CYS A 224 4.66 13.69 -14.69
CA CYS A 224 3.36 13.97 -15.30
C CYS A 224 3.10 15.47 -15.24
N SER A 225 3.18 16.16 -16.38
CA SER A 225 2.97 17.61 -16.47
C SER A 225 1.58 18.06 -16.04
N GLU A 226 0.59 17.18 -16.13
CA GLU A 226 -0.78 17.43 -15.70
C GLU A 226 -0.99 17.20 -14.19
N CYS A 227 -0.06 16.51 -13.55
CA CYS A 227 -0.15 16.14 -12.14
C CYS A 227 0.42 17.21 -11.21
N VAL A 228 1.19 18.17 -11.74
CA VAL A 228 1.71 19.32 -10.98
C VAL A 228 1.19 20.60 -11.63
N ILE A 229 0.23 21.23 -10.96
CA ILE A 229 -0.47 22.41 -11.47
C ILE A 229 -0.07 23.60 -10.61
N ILE A 230 0.74 24.49 -11.17
CA ILE A 230 1.13 25.75 -10.53
C ILE A 230 0.53 26.88 -11.39
N PRO A 231 -0.63 27.42 -11.02
CA PRO A 231 -1.24 28.58 -11.64
C PRO A 231 -0.28 29.77 -11.55
N LYS A 232 -0.21 30.54 -12.63
CA LYS A 232 0.63 31.74 -12.72
C LYS A 232 0.08 32.87 -11.86
#